data_AF-A0A538FD36-F1
#
_entry.id   AF-A0A538FD36-F1
#
_cell.length_a   1.000
_cell.length_b   1.000
_cell.length_c   1.000
_cell.angle_alpha   90.00
_cell.angle_beta   90.00
_cell.angle_gamma   90.00
#
_symmetry.space_group_name_H-M   'P 1'
#
loop_
_entity.id
_entity.type
_entity.pdbx_description
1 polymer ?
#
loop_
_entity_poly.entity_id
_entity_poly.type
_entity_poly.pdbx_seq_one_letter_code
_entity_poly.pdbx_strand_id
1 'polypeptide(L)'
;MGRSWAEHPSWELVEEVSDAAGRDVAHLLLEADADELRATRNSQLATFSLSLVVLDAVERLGLAPEACAGHSLGEYTALVAGAALSLEDGVHLVVERGEAMQVAAEEHPGTMAAVMGLDDDAVDASCRRADGEAWVANYNAPEQVVVAGATAAVSTAGSVAKELGARKVMPLQVGGAFHTPLMHPARDRLRKALAEASFRPPEVPVTANVDARPHPSPDEWPSLLSAQLCSPVRWRQTLAQLVESGVDQVVELGPGGVLTGLARRAEPSLQALAVATPDDLDGLLETLAGGGHATDGRLPQGERLHLSERLVLSPATGVFAPAPAGDAAGTEGEVVGVGDLIGNVTSGPAGVVEVRSAFTGWLMGIMVMPGERVTTGQPVAWLQTTGAA
;
A
#
# COMPACT_ATOMS: atom_id res chain seq x y z
N MET A 1 10.51 -6.26 -13.10
CA MET A 1 9.78 -6.60 -11.85
C MET A 1 8.27 -6.78 -12.04
N GLY A 2 7.62 -6.07 -12.95
CA GLY A 2 6.16 -6.15 -13.15
C GLY A 2 5.66 -7.13 -14.22
N ARG A 3 6.53 -7.91 -14.86
CA ARG A 3 6.17 -8.72 -16.05
C ARG A 3 5.02 -9.70 -15.81
N SER A 4 4.91 -10.28 -14.63
CA SER A 4 3.80 -11.19 -14.27
C SER A 4 2.45 -10.48 -14.24
N TRP A 5 2.43 -9.17 -14.02
CA TRP A 5 1.23 -8.34 -13.89
C TRP A 5 0.79 -7.71 -15.21
N ALA A 6 1.60 -7.78 -16.27
CA ALA A 6 1.36 -7.06 -17.53
C ALA A 6 0.03 -7.41 -18.23
N GLU A 7 -0.45 -8.64 -18.04
CA GLU A 7 -1.71 -9.12 -18.61
C GLU A 7 -2.87 -9.07 -17.60
N HIS A 8 -2.62 -8.64 -16.36
CA HIS A 8 -3.65 -8.52 -15.33
C HIS A 8 -4.45 -7.23 -15.53
N PRO A 9 -5.78 -7.20 -15.31
CA PRO A 9 -6.59 -5.99 -15.48
C PRO A 9 -6.08 -4.77 -14.69
N SER A 10 -5.52 -4.99 -13.49
CA SER A 10 -4.91 -3.95 -12.65
C SER A 10 -3.71 -3.23 -13.27
N TRP A 11 -3.18 -3.72 -14.39
CA TRP A 11 -2.08 -3.06 -15.09
C TRP A 11 -2.47 -1.68 -15.64
N GLU A 12 -3.76 -1.36 -15.79
CA GLU A 12 -4.24 -0.03 -16.19
C GLU A 12 -3.70 1.09 -15.29
N LEU A 13 -3.47 0.82 -13.99
CA LEU A 13 -2.85 1.76 -13.06
C LEU A 13 -1.42 2.16 -13.45
N VAL A 14 -0.70 1.33 -14.21
CA VAL A 14 0.64 1.69 -14.70
C VAL A 14 0.56 2.85 -15.68
N GLU A 15 -0.50 2.92 -16.49
CA GLU A 15 -0.72 4.02 -17.43
C GLU A 15 -1.09 5.30 -16.67
N GLU A 16 -2.02 5.21 -15.72
CA GLU A 16 -2.40 6.35 -14.87
C GLU A 16 -1.21 6.93 -14.09
N VAL A 17 -0.39 6.06 -13.50
CA VAL A 17 0.82 6.49 -12.78
C VAL A 17 1.87 7.06 -13.74
N SER A 18 1.96 6.54 -14.97
CA SER A 18 2.87 7.10 -16.00
C SER A 18 2.49 8.52 -16.38
N ASP A 19 1.20 8.77 -16.59
CA ASP A 19 0.66 10.07 -16.94
C ASP A 19 0.88 11.08 -15.81
N ALA A 20 0.53 10.73 -14.57
CA ALA A 20 0.74 11.59 -13.40
C ALA A 20 2.24 11.84 -13.12
N ALA A 21 3.10 10.85 -13.34
CA ALA A 21 4.54 11.00 -13.16
C ALA A 21 5.21 11.78 -14.28
N GLY A 22 4.60 11.86 -15.47
CA GLY A 22 5.25 12.30 -16.70
C GLY A 22 6.43 11.41 -17.10
N ARG A 23 6.36 10.11 -16.78
CA ARG A 23 7.45 9.15 -16.95
C ARG A 23 6.91 7.81 -17.43
N ASP A 24 7.68 7.09 -18.25
CA ASP A 24 7.32 5.75 -18.71
C ASP A 24 7.55 4.72 -17.58
N VAL A 25 6.49 4.43 -16.81
CA VAL A 25 6.54 3.47 -15.70
C VAL A 25 6.52 2.04 -16.22
N ALA A 26 5.88 1.79 -17.37
CA ALA A 26 5.87 0.48 -18.00
C ALA A 26 7.30 0.02 -18.34
N HIS A 27 8.12 0.91 -18.92
CA HIS A 27 9.54 0.65 -19.15
C HIS A 27 10.27 0.29 -17.84
N LEU A 28 10.09 1.08 -16.77
CA LEU A 28 10.70 0.80 -15.46
C LEU A 28 10.31 -0.59 -14.92
N LEU A 29 9.07 -1.01 -15.09
CA LEU A 29 8.58 -2.27 -14.55
C LEU A 29 8.96 -3.49 -15.40
N LEU A 30 9.08 -3.33 -16.72
CA LEU A 30 9.20 -4.44 -17.69
C LEU A 30 10.61 -4.62 -18.26
N GLU A 31 11.35 -3.54 -18.44
CA GLU A 31 12.56 -3.49 -19.26
C GLU A 31 13.79 -2.97 -18.52
N ALA A 32 13.61 -2.05 -17.56
CA ALA A 32 14.71 -1.47 -16.81
C ALA A 32 15.55 -2.55 -16.12
N ASP A 33 16.87 -2.43 -16.28
CA ASP A 33 17.81 -3.36 -15.67
C ASP A 33 18.04 -3.05 -14.18
N ALA A 34 18.86 -3.89 -13.54
CA ALA A 34 19.14 -3.77 -12.12
C ALA A 34 19.92 -2.49 -11.76
N ASP A 35 20.67 -1.90 -12.69
CA ASP A 35 21.44 -0.68 -12.43
C ASP A 35 20.54 0.55 -12.57
N GLU A 36 19.67 0.58 -13.58
CA GLU A 36 18.65 1.62 -13.73
C GLU A 36 17.67 1.64 -12.56
N LEU A 37 17.17 0.47 -12.14
CA LEU A 37 16.28 0.36 -10.99
C LEU A 37 16.97 0.69 -9.66
N ARG A 38 18.31 0.59 -9.58
CA ARG A 38 19.06 0.98 -8.38
C ARG A 38 19.00 2.48 -8.10
N ALA A 39 18.76 3.31 -9.11
CA ALA A 39 18.56 4.73 -8.89
C ALA A 39 17.36 4.96 -7.96
N THR A 40 17.52 5.79 -6.94
CA THR A 40 16.51 6.01 -5.88
C THR A 40 15.20 6.53 -6.47
N ARG A 41 15.29 7.46 -7.42
CA ARG A 41 14.15 7.98 -8.21
C ARG A 41 13.39 6.91 -9.00
N ASN A 42 14.04 5.81 -9.37
CA ASN A 42 13.45 4.74 -10.18
C ASN A 42 12.87 3.66 -9.29
N SER A 43 13.65 3.18 -8.32
CA SER A 43 13.18 2.18 -7.34
C SER A 43 11.96 2.64 -6.57
N GLN A 44 11.89 3.91 -6.14
CA GLN A 44 10.73 4.42 -5.41
C GLN A 44 9.47 4.43 -6.27
N LEU A 45 9.56 5.00 -7.49
CA LEU A 45 8.42 5.03 -8.41
C LEU A 45 7.98 3.61 -8.80
N ALA A 46 8.92 2.74 -9.20
CA ALA A 46 8.61 1.37 -9.58
C ALA A 46 7.98 0.56 -8.43
N THR A 47 8.48 0.71 -7.20
CA THR A 47 7.91 0.02 -6.03
C THR A 47 6.52 0.55 -5.69
N PHE A 48 6.34 1.88 -5.71
CA PHE A 48 5.05 2.51 -5.46
C PHE A 48 4.00 2.05 -6.49
N SER A 49 4.32 2.15 -7.78
CA SER A 49 3.43 1.75 -8.87
C SER A 49 3.05 0.28 -8.80
N LEU A 50 4.03 -0.62 -8.62
CA LEU A 50 3.74 -2.04 -8.56
C LEU A 50 2.90 -2.39 -7.32
N SER A 51 3.16 -1.77 -6.17
CA SER A 51 2.38 -2.01 -4.95
C SER A 51 0.91 -1.58 -5.11
N LEU A 52 0.65 -0.50 -5.86
CA LEU A 52 -0.73 -0.08 -6.19
C LEU A 52 -1.42 -1.03 -7.17
N VAL A 53 -0.70 -1.57 -8.16
CA VAL A 53 -1.22 -2.62 -9.05
C VAL A 53 -1.63 -3.86 -8.23
N VAL A 54 -0.79 -4.26 -7.26
CA VAL A 54 -1.13 -5.38 -6.37
C VAL A 54 -2.31 -5.05 -5.46
N LEU A 55 -2.36 -3.83 -4.90
CA LEU A 55 -3.48 -3.37 -4.08
C LEU A 55 -4.80 -3.47 -4.84
N ASP A 56 -4.89 -2.89 -6.04
CA ASP A 56 -6.09 -2.95 -6.87
C ASP A 56 -6.47 -4.39 -7.24
N ALA A 57 -5.49 -5.26 -7.50
CA ALA A 57 -5.76 -6.67 -7.74
C ALA A 57 -6.38 -7.38 -6.52
N VAL A 58 -5.92 -7.06 -5.31
CA VAL A 58 -6.48 -7.58 -4.05
C VAL A 58 -7.88 -7.01 -3.81
N GLU A 59 -8.10 -5.73 -4.08
CA GLU A 59 -9.40 -5.06 -3.93
C GLU A 59 -10.46 -5.61 -4.91
N ARG A 60 -10.05 -6.02 -6.12
CA ARG A 60 -10.92 -6.71 -7.09
C ARG A 60 -11.45 -8.04 -6.57
N LEU A 61 -10.76 -8.68 -5.63
CA LEU A 61 -11.26 -9.88 -4.94
C LEU A 61 -12.30 -9.54 -3.86
N GLY A 62 -12.53 -8.26 -3.57
CA GLY A 62 -13.42 -7.81 -2.50
C GLY A 62 -12.77 -7.75 -1.12
N LEU A 63 -11.44 -7.76 -1.06
CA LEU A 63 -10.68 -7.61 0.17
C LEU A 63 -10.36 -6.13 0.36
N ALA A 64 -10.51 -5.62 1.59
CA ALA A 64 -10.12 -4.27 1.96
C ALA A 64 -9.27 -4.33 3.23
N PRO A 65 -8.23 -3.49 3.36
CA PRO A 65 -7.44 -3.42 4.59
C PRO A 65 -8.26 -2.79 5.72
N GLU A 66 -8.04 -3.24 6.96
CA GLU A 66 -8.60 -2.59 8.16
C GLU A 66 -7.61 -1.58 8.79
N ALA A 67 -6.34 -1.65 8.41
CA ALA A 67 -5.28 -0.72 8.76
C ALA A 67 -4.17 -0.79 7.72
N CYS A 68 -3.44 0.32 7.53
CA CYS A 68 -2.37 0.43 6.56
C CYS A 68 -1.06 0.88 7.23
N ALA A 69 0.05 0.32 6.76
CA ALA A 69 1.38 0.78 7.11
C ALA A 69 2.34 0.43 5.97
N GLY A 70 3.37 1.23 5.77
CA GLY A 70 4.40 0.90 4.79
C GLY A 70 5.77 1.37 5.25
N HIS A 71 6.80 0.67 4.77
CA HIS A 71 8.18 0.92 5.16
C HIS A 71 8.81 1.98 4.27
N SER A 72 9.20 3.12 4.86
CA SER A 72 9.82 4.25 4.16
C SER A 72 8.97 4.75 2.98
N LEU A 73 9.36 4.44 1.74
CA LEU A 73 8.55 4.76 0.55
C LEU A 73 7.14 4.17 0.66
N GLY A 74 6.99 2.96 1.22
CA GLY A 74 5.69 2.32 1.36
C GLY A 74 4.69 3.13 2.19
N GLU A 75 5.13 4.08 3.02
CA GLU A 75 4.23 4.97 3.78
C GLU A 75 3.36 5.83 2.82
N TYR A 76 3.88 6.21 1.65
CA TYR A 76 3.11 6.90 0.62
C TYR A 76 2.08 5.99 -0.03
N THR A 77 2.46 4.74 -0.32
CA THR A 77 1.50 3.72 -0.80
C THR A 77 0.40 3.46 0.23
N ALA A 78 0.75 3.36 1.51
CA ALA A 78 -0.20 3.17 2.60
C ALA A 78 -1.16 4.36 2.77
N LEU A 79 -0.70 5.58 2.51
CA LEU A 79 -1.56 6.77 2.52
C LEU A 79 -2.52 6.82 1.33
N VAL A 80 -2.12 6.32 0.16
CA VAL A 80 -3.03 6.16 -0.99
C VAL A 80 -4.04 5.04 -0.69
N ALA A 81 -3.58 3.89 -0.20
CA ALA A 81 -4.44 2.76 0.18
C ALA A 81 -5.43 3.13 1.29
N GLY A 82 -5.03 3.97 2.25
CA GLY A 82 -5.90 4.49 3.29
C GLY A 82 -6.73 5.72 2.87
N ALA A 83 -6.76 6.05 1.58
CA ALA A 83 -7.46 7.18 0.98
C ALA A 83 -7.09 8.58 1.52
N ALA A 84 -6.01 8.69 2.30
CA ALA A 84 -5.48 9.94 2.83
C ALA A 84 -4.82 10.81 1.75
N LEU A 85 -4.29 10.18 0.70
CA LEU A 85 -3.78 10.82 -0.52
C LEU A 85 -4.58 10.33 -1.73
N SER A 86 -4.72 11.18 -2.75
CA SER A 86 -5.12 10.71 -4.09
C SER A 86 -3.97 9.94 -4.75
N LEU A 87 -4.28 9.17 -5.80
CA LEU A 87 -3.25 8.56 -6.64
C LEU A 87 -2.29 9.62 -7.19
N GLU A 88 -2.83 10.69 -7.76
CA GLU A 88 -2.07 11.79 -8.37
C GLU A 88 -1.11 12.47 -7.37
N ASP A 89 -1.60 12.87 -6.20
CA ASP A 89 -0.76 13.46 -5.15
C ASP A 89 0.30 12.47 -4.67
N GLY A 90 -0.07 11.19 -4.52
CA GLY A 90 0.86 10.11 -4.17
C GLY A 90 2.00 9.98 -5.17
N VAL A 91 1.69 9.96 -6.48
CA VAL A 91 2.67 9.89 -7.55
C VAL A 91 3.59 11.10 -7.54
N HIS A 92 3.05 12.32 -7.48
CA HIS A 92 3.84 13.55 -7.46
C HIS A 92 4.80 13.59 -6.27
N LEU A 93 4.32 13.24 -5.08
CA LEU A 93 5.15 13.20 -3.88
C LEU A 93 6.24 12.13 -3.96
N VAL A 94 5.96 10.95 -4.52
CA VAL A 94 6.95 9.88 -4.68
C VAL A 94 8.02 10.25 -5.71
N VAL A 95 7.63 10.85 -6.83
CA VAL A 95 8.57 11.37 -7.83
C VAL A 95 9.50 12.41 -7.19
N GLU A 96 8.92 13.40 -6.51
CA GLU A 96 9.71 14.46 -5.89
C GLU A 96 10.61 13.93 -4.77
N ARG A 97 10.10 13.03 -3.93
CA ARG A 97 10.88 12.37 -2.88
C ARG A 97 12.05 11.59 -3.46
N GLY A 98 11.81 10.79 -4.49
CA GLY A 98 12.82 9.98 -5.16
C GLY A 98 13.95 10.84 -5.75
N GLU A 99 13.60 11.93 -6.45
CA GLU A 99 14.56 12.89 -6.99
C GLU A 99 15.33 13.63 -5.90
N ALA A 100 14.62 14.13 -4.87
CA ALA A 100 15.23 14.88 -3.78
C ALA A 100 16.26 14.02 -3.00
N MET A 101 15.91 12.76 -2.71
CA MET A 101 16.81 11.83 -2.04
C MET A 101 17.99 11.40 -2.92
N GLN A 102 17.78 11.23 -4.22
CA GLN A 102 18.86 10.93 -5.17
C GLN A 102 19.88 12.07 -5.21
N VAL A 103 19.43 13.31 -5.39
CA VAL A 103 20.31 14.49 -5.43
C VAL A 103 21.06 14.66 -4.11
N ALA A 104 20.38 14.53 -2.96
CA ALA A 104 21.03 14.64 -1.66
C ALA A 104 22.13 13.57 -1.46
N ALA A 105 21.90 12.35 -1.96
CA ALA A 105 22.88 11.27 -1.89
C ALA A 105 24.09 11.50 -2.82
N GLU A 106 23.89 12.13 -3.97
CA GLU A 106 24.96 12.53 -4.90
C GLU A 106 25.81 13.69 -4.32
N GLU A 107 25.17 14.65 -3.66
CA GLU A 107 25.85 15.79 -3.01
C GLU A 107 26.59 15.37 -1.73
N HIS A 108 26.02 14.45 -0.96
CA HIS A 108 26.56 13.96 0.31
C HIS A 108 26.67 12.43 0.28
N PRO A 109 27.74 11.88 -0.35
CA PRO A 109 27.94 10.45 -0.45
C PRO A 109 27.94 9.77 0.91
N GLY A 110 27.12 8.71 1.02
CA GLY A 110 26.98 7.94 2.25
C GLY A 110 26.63 6.50 1.95
N THR A 111 26.49 5.69 3.01
CA THR A 111 26.16 4.28 2.89
C THR A 111 25.26 3.84 4.04
N MET A 112 24.75 2.62 3.93
CA MET A 112 23.96 1.97 4.97
C MET A 112 24.47 0.55 5.21
N ALA A 113 24.32 0.05 6.44
CA ALA A 113 24.66 -1.32 6.79
C ALA A 113 23.63 -1.91 7.76
N ALA A 114 23.21 -3.15 7.52
CA ALA A 114 22.39 -3.92 8.45
C ALA A 114 23.29 -4.54 9.53
N VAL A 115 22.96 -4.28 10.79
CA VAL A 115 23.56 -4.87 11.99
C VAL A 115 22.60 -5.93 12.51
N MET A 116 23.13 -7.15 12.65
CA MET A 116 22.37 -8.33 13.05
C MET A 116 22.89 -8.90 14.36
N GLY A 117 22.00 -9.22 15.30
CA GLY A 117 22.34 -9.87 16.57
C GLY A 117 22.57 -8.93 17.75
N LEU A 118 22.14 -7.67 17.65
CA LEU A 118 22.19 -6.68 18.75
C LEU A 118 20.82 -6.04 18.93
N ASP A 119 20.49 -5.72 20.17
CA ASP A 119 19.32 -4.86 20.46
C ASP A 119 19.54 -3.41 19.99
N ASP A 120 18.45 -2.65 19.98
CA ASP A 120 18.42 -1.26 19.50
C ASP A 120 19.43 -0.39 20.26
N ASP A 121 19.50 -0.51 21.60
CA ASP A 121 20.36 0.28 22.46
C ASP A 121 21.85 0.05 22.19
N ALA A 122 22.25 -1.20 21.94
CA ALA A 122 23.63 -1.55 21.61
C ALA A 122 24.03 -1.03 20.23
N VAL A 123 23.12 -1.02 19.25
CA VAL A 123 23.39 -0.42 17.93
C VAL A 123 23.44 1.11 18.02
N ASP A 124 22.54 1.73 18.79
CA ASP A 124 22.61 3.16 19.09
C ASP A 124 23.93 3.53 19.78
N ALA A 125 24.42 2.69 20.71
CA ALA A 125 25.72 2.87 21.33
C ALA A 125 26.88 2.72 20.34
N SER A 126 26.78 1.82 19.35
CA SER A 126 27.83 1.67 18.33
C SER A 126 27.94 2.89 17.43
N CYS A 127 26.81 3.49 17.04
CA CYS A 127 26.76 4.76 16.31
C CYS A 127 27.40 5.90 17.11
N ARG A 128 27.04 6.06 18.39
CA ARG A 128 27.63 7.09 19.27
C ARG A 128 29.13 6.91 19.46
N ARG A 129 29.60 5.66 19.61
CA ARG A 129 31.02 5.33 19.79
C ARG A 129 31.86 5.46 18.52
N ALA A 130 31.22 5.50 17.35
CA ALA A 130 31.91 5.76 16.09
C ALA A 130 32.43 7.21 15.99
N ASP A 131 31.89 8.12 16.83
CA ASP A 131 32.31 9.53 16.94
C ASP A 131 32.39 10.23 15.57
N GLY A 132 31.32 10.08 14.79
CA GLY A 132 31.21 10.61 13.43
C GLY A 132 29.77 10.60 12.92
N GLU A 133 29.61 10.84 11.62
CA GLU A 133 28.29 10.88 10.96
C GLU A 133 27.76 9.46 10.73
N ALA A 134 27.32 8.79 11.79
CA ALA A 134 26.63 7.50 11.75
C ALA A 134 25.43 7.52 12.70
N TRP A 135 24.28 7.09 12.20
CA TRP A 135 23.02 7.06 12.93
C TRP A 135 22.27 5.76 12.65
N VAL A 136 21.35 5.41 13.53
CA VAL A 136 20.35 4.39 13.21
C VAL A 136 19.37 4.96 12.18
N ALA A 137 19.12 4.21 11.11
CA ALA A 137 18.20 4.56 10.05
C ALA A 137 16.92 3.72 10.06
N ASN A 138 16.99 2.45 10.49
CA ASN A 138 15.80 1.60 10.58
C ASN A 138 15.87 0.66 11.78
N TYR A 139 14.78 0.58 12.54
CA TYR A 139 14.51 -0.47 13.52
C TYR A 139 13.56 -1.48 12.86
N ASN A 140 14.10 -2.53 12.24
CA ASN A 140 13.31 -3.38 11.33
C ASN A 140 12.66 -4.58 12.02
N ALA A 141 13.43 -5.29 12.84
CA ALA A 141 12.97 -6.46 13.60
C ALA A 141 13.89 -6.65 14.81
N PRO A 142 13.52 -7.48 15.80
CA PRO A 142 14.40 -7.85 16.89
C PRO A 142 15.76 -8.29 16.33
N GLU A 143 16.82 -7.69 16.87
CA GLU A 143 18.19 -7.95 16.45
C GLU A 143 18.50 -7.64 14.97
N GLN A 144 17.69 -6.84 14.28
CA GLN A 144 17.94 -6.37 12.92
C GLN A 144 17.72 -4.86 12.82
N VAL A 145 18.81 -4.10 12.91
CA VAL A 145 18.82 -2.63 12.86
C VAL A 145 19.70 -2.19 11.69
N VAL A 146 19.33 -1.12 11.00
CA VAL A 146 20.14 -0.54 9.92
C VAL A 146 20.78 0.75 10.41
N VAL A 147 22.10 0.86 10.23
CA VAL A 147 22.86 2.08 10.45
C VAL A 147 23.16 2.76 9.11
N ALA A 148 23.26 4.08 9.10
CA ALA A 148 23.51 4.86 7.91
C ALA A 148 24.33 6.12 8.23
N GLY A 149 25.04 6.63 7.22
CA GLY A 149 25.85 7.82 7.37
C GLY A 149 27.05 7.87 6.42
N ALA A 150 28.08 8.62 6.80
CA ALA A 150 29.33 8.67 6.06
C ALA A 150 30.01 7.29 6.05
N THR A 151 30.58 6.88 4.91
CA THR A 151 31.14 5.53 4.72
C THR A 151 32.15 5.12 5.80
N ALA A 152 33.04 6.04 6.19
CA ALA A 152 34.01 5.78 7.26
C ALA A 152 33.34 5.60 8.63
N ALA A 153 32.38 6.46 8.97
CA ALA A 153 31.67 6.40 10.23
C ALA A 153 30.81 5.13 10.35
N VAL A 154 30.12 4.71 9.28
CA VAL A 154 29.36 3.46 9.23
C VAL A 154 30.29 2.25 9.37
N SER A 155 31.48 2.28 8.75
CA SER A 155 32.49 1.23 8.92
C SER A 155 32.97 1.10 10.37
N THR A 156 33.23 2.25 11.02
CA THR A 156 33.59 2.29 12.44
C THR A 156 32.45 1.80 13.33
N ALA A 157 31.22 2.29 13.12
CA ALA A 157 30.03 1.84 13.86
C ALA A 157 29.80 0.33 13.72
N GLY A 158 30.01 -0.22 12.52
CA GLY A 158 29.96 -1.65 12.26
C GLY A 158 31.05 -2.45 12.98
N SER A 159 32.25 -1.90 13.10
CA SER A 159 33.34 -2.53 13.85
C SER A 159 33.05 -2.52 15.35
N VAL A 160 32.58 -1.40 15.89
CA VAL A 160 32.13 -1.30 17.28
C VAL A 160 30.94 -2.23 17.56
N ALA A 161 30.00 -2.36 16.63
CA ALA A 161 28.89 -3.30 16.76
C ALA A 161 29.39 -4.75 16.88
N LYS A 162 30.40 -5.15 16.10
CA LYS A 162 31.02 -6.48 16.24
C LYS A 162 31.69 -6.68 17.60
N GLU A 163 32.37 -5.66 18.14
CA GLU A 163 32.93 -5.70 19.50
C GLU A 163 31.84 -5.85 20.57
N LEU A 164 30.68 -5.24 20.35
CA LEU A 164 29.51 -5.33 21.23
C LEU A 164 28.74 -6.65 21.10
N GLY A 165 29.12 -7.53 20.16
CA GLY A 165 28.53 -8.86 20.01
C GLY A 165 27.65 -9.06 18.77
N ALA A 166 27.63 -8.11 17.82
CA ALA A 166 26.89 -8.30 16.58
C ALA A 166 27.37 -9.56 15.83
N ARG A 167 26.42 -10.43 15.48
CA ARG A 167 26.69 -11.65 14.70
C ARG A 167 27.13 -11.31 13.29
N LYS A 168 26.55 -10.27 12.69
CA LYS A 168 26.86 -9.85 11.32
C LYS A 168 26.65 -8.36 11.12
N VAL A 169 27.49 -7.77 10.27
CA VAL A 169 27.29 -6.42 9.73
C VAL A 169 27.40 -6.53 8.22
N MET A 170 26.36 -6.14 7.49
CA MET A 170 26.26 -6.28 6.04
C MET A 170 26.02 -4.93 5.38
N PRO A 171 26.87 -4.50 4.43
CA PRO A 171 26.59 -3.29 3.65
C PRO A 171 25.33 -3.50 2.80
N LEU A 172 24.51 -2.47 2.69
CA LEU A 172 23.34 -2.44 1.82
C LEU A 172 23.72 -1.81 0.47
N GLN A 173 23.15 -2.33 -0.62
CA GLN A 173 23.38 -1.81 -1.97
C GLN A 173 22.44 -0.62 -2.24
N VAL A 174 22.74 0.51 -1.61
CA VAL A 174 21.95 1.74 -1.67
C VAL A 174 22.81 2.93 -2.03
N GLY A 175 22.20 3.94 -2.66
CA GLY A 175 22.91 5.11 -3.17
C GLY A 175 23.28 6.16 -2.12
N GLY A 176 22.74 6.11 -0.89
CA GLY A 176 22.95 7.16 0.10
C GLY A 176 22.64 6.77 1.55
N ALA A 177 22.84 7.72 2.46
CA ALA A 177 22.59 7.57 3.90
C ALA A 177 21.16 7.99 4.28
N PHE A 178 20.17 7.23 3.82
CA PHE A 178 18.75 7.54 4.03
C PHE A 178 18.34 7.49 5.50
N HIS A 179 17.31 8.26 5.87
CA HIS A 179 16.77 8.34 7.24
C HIS A 179 17.78 8.87 8.26
N THR A 180 18.68 9.76 7.82
CA THR A 180 19.67 10.44 8.66
C THR A 180 19.64 11.95 8.44
N PRO A 181 20.31 12.75 9.30
CA PRO A 181 20.45 14.18 9.09
C PRO A 181 21.08 14.58 7.73
N LEU A 182 21.82 13.67 7.06
CA LEU A 182 22.38 13.92 5.73
C LEU A 182 21.31 14.11 4.65
N MET A 183 20.06 13.71 4.91
CA MET A 183 18.92 13.92 4.01
C MET A 183 18.21 15.27 4.22
N HIS A 184 18.75 16.18 5.05
CA HIS A 184 18.18 17.52 5.22
C HIS A 184 17.90 18.27 3.90
N PRO A 185 18.80 18.26 2.89
CA PRO A 185 18.52 18.89 1.60
C PRO A 185 17.29 18.28 0.91
N ALA A 186 17.17 16.95 0.93
CA ALA A 186 16.02 16.24 0.35
C ALA A 186 14.71 16.61 1.06
N ARG A 187 14.74 16.67 2.40
CA ARG A 187 13.61 17.10 3.22
C ARG A 187 13.12 18.50 2.88
N ASP A 188 14.04 19.45 2.72
CA ASP A 188 13.68 20.85 2.46
C ASP A 188 13.06 21.03 1.07
N ARG A 189 13.49 20.22 0.11
CA ARG A 189 12.86 20.11 -1.21
C ARG A 189 11.47 19.48 -1.13
N LEU A 190 11.33 18.31 -0.49
CA LEU A 190 10.06 17.60 -0.34
C LEU A 190 9.00 18.42 0.42
N ARG A 191 9.38 19.24 1.41
CA ARG A 191 8.45 20.13 2.13
C ARG A 191 7.62 21.04 1.22
N LYS A 192 8.18 21.44 0.08
CA LYS A 192 7.47 22.30 -0.89
C LYS A 192 6.34 21.53 -1.56
N ALA A 193 6.63 20.33 -2.07
CA ALA A 193 5.61 19.46 -2.66
C ALA A 193 4.56 19.00 -1.62
N LEU A 194 4.97 18.72 -0.38
CA LEU A 194 4.04 18.40 0.71
C LEU A 194 3.07 19.55 1.05
N ALA A 195 3.46 20.80 0.79
CA ALA A 195 2.59 21.96 1.00
C ALA A 195 1.58 22.17 -0.14
N GLU A 196 1.80 21.51 -1.29
CA GLU A 196 0.92 21.58 -2.47
C GLU A 196 -0.05 20.38 -2.53
N ALA A 197 0.32 19.25 -1.94
CA ALA A 197 -0.50 18.04 -1.87
C ALA A 197 -1.71 18.20 -0.93
N SER A 198 -2.82 17.54 -1.28
CA SER A 198 -4.05 17.57 -0.49
C SER A 198 -4.22 16.30 0.35
N PHE A 199 -4.11 16.45 1.68
CA PHE A 199 -4.34 15.35 2.62
C PHE A 199 -5.79 15.31 3.08
N ARG A 200 -6.34 14.09 3.15
CA ARG A 200 -7.66 13.80 3.71
C ARG A 200 -7.52 12.96 4.99
N PRO A 201 -8.52 13.00 5.89
CA PRO A 201 -8.58 12.02 6.97
C PRO A 201 -8.54 10.60 6.38
N PRO A 202 -7.63 9.72 6.83
CA PRO A 202 -7.58 8.35 6.35
C PRO A 202 -8.89 7.60 6.66
N GLU A 203 -9.36 6.77 5.74
CA GLU A 203 -10.56 5.93 5.93
C GLU A 203 -10.28 4.76 6.88
N VAL A 204 -9.03 4.28 6.88
CA VAL A 204 -8.51 3.29 7.82
C VAL A 204 -7.24 3.83 8.49
N PRO A 205 -6.92 3.41 9.72
CA PRO A 205 -5.72 3.88 10.41
C PRO A 205 -4.45 3.66 9.59
N VAL A 206 -3.69 4.74 9.35
CA VAL A 206 -2.37 4.68 8.72
C VAL A 206 -1.29 4.97 9.77
N THR A 207 -0.35 4.06 9.94
CA THR A 207 0.69 4.15 10.97
C THR A 207 1.97 4.81 10.45
N ALA A 208 2.35 5.94 11.04
CA ALA A 208 3.51 6.72 10.61
C ALA A 208 4.83 6.09 11.04
N ASN A 209 5.87 6.17 10.19
CA ASN A 209 7.17 5.54 10.49
C ASN A 209 7.96 6.24 11.59
N VAL A 210 7.75 7.54 11.79
CA VAL A 210 8.58 8.40 12.65
C VAL A 210 8.36 8.13 14.13
N ASP A 211 7.14 7.81 14.53
CA ASP A 211 6.74 7.57 15.92
C ASP A 211 5.98 6.25 16.13
N ALA A 212 5.73 5.50 15.05
CA ALA A 212 5.00 4.23 15.04
C ALA A 212 3.58 4.34 15.59
N ARG A 213 2.86 5.42 15.26
CA ARG A 213 1.48 5.65 15.70
C ARG A 213 0.51 5.90 14.54
N PRO A 214 -0.77 5.57 14.71
CA PRO A 214 -1.79 5.92 13.74
C PRO A 214 -2.14 7.40 13.87
N HIS A 215 -2.26 8.09 12.73
CA HIS A 215 -2.62 9.51 12.68
C HIS A 215 -3.93 9.73 11.91
N PRO A 216 -5.02 10.11 12.60
CA PRO A 216 -6.31 10.35 11.95
C PRO A 216 -6.43 11.74 11.33
N SER A 217 -5.56 12.68 11.73
CA SER A 217 -5.64 14.08 11.29
C SER A 217 -4.85 14.31 9.99
N PRO A 218 -5.48 14.83 8.92
CA PRO A 218 -4.78 15.15 7.68
C PRO A 218 -3.63 16.16 7.87
N ASP A 219 -3.79 17.10 8.80
CA ASP A 219 -2.85 18.20 9.02
C ASP A 219 -1.50 17.75 9.59
N GLU A 220 -1.42 16.55 10.15
CA GLU A 220 -0.17 16.01 10.73
C GLU A 220 0.77 15.45 9.65
N TRP A 221 0.22 14.89 8.57
CA TRP A 221 0.97 14.13 7.56
C TRP A 221 2.10 14.91 6.87
N PRO A 222 1.95 16.19 6.47
CA PRO A 222 3.07 16.95 5.91
C PRO A 222 4.28 17.01 6.85
N SER A 223 4.03 17.17 8.16
CA SER A 223 5.11 17.24 9.14
C SER A 223 5.77 15.88 9.38
N LEU A 224 4.97 14.81 9.43
CA LEU A 224 5.42 13.43 9.64
C LEU A 224 6.27 12.95 8.45
N LEU A 225 5.77 13.10 7.22
CA LEU A 225 6.47 12.71 6.00
C LEU A 225 7.75 13.52 5.79
N SER A 226 7.73 14.81 6.14
CA SER A 226 8.95 15.61 6.14
C SER A 226 9.97 15.10 7.16
N ALA A 227 9.56 14.80 8.38
CA ALA A 227 10.45 14.26 9.41
C ALA A 227 11.01 12.88 9.04
N GLN A 228 10.23 12.05 8.34
CA GLN A 228 10.55 10.68 7.93
C GLN A 228 11.88 10.58 7.15
N LEU A 229 12.20 11.56 6.29
CA LEU A 229 13.43 11.55 5.50
C LEU A 229 14.70 11.61 6.35
N CYS A 230 14.61 12.18 7.54
CA CYS A 230 15.76 12.44 8.43
C CYS A 230 15.66 11.73 9.79
N SER A 231 14.64 10.89 9.97
CA SER A 231 14.37 10.19 11.21
C SER A 231 14.38 8.68 10.98
N PRO A 232 14.77 7.87 11.99
CA PRO A 232 14.75 6.43 11.84
C PRO A 232 13.35 5.90 11.55
N VAL A 233 13.24 4.92 10.64
CA VAL A 233 12.00 4.16 10.41
C VAL A 233 11.79 3.18 11.55
N ARG A 234 10.72 3.36 12.32
CA ARG A 234 10.38 2.52 13.49
C ARG A 234 9.51 1.32 13.13
N TRP A 235 9.94 0.54 12.13
CA TRP A 235 9.12 -0.55 11.57
C TRP A 235 8.75 -1.66 12.57
N ARG A 236 9.69 -2.06 13.43
CA ARG A 236 9.43 -3.03 14.50
C ARG A 236 8.32 -2.54 15.43
N GLN A 237 8.37 -1.25 15.79
CA GLN A 237 7.37 -0.63 16.64
C GLN A 237 6.04 -0.45 15.91
N THR A 238 6.06 -0.17 14.60
CA THR A 238 4.85 -0.14 13.75
C THR A 238 4.15 -1.50 13.77
N LEU A 239 4.88 -2.60 13.61
CA LEU A 239 4.31 -3.95 13.68
C LEU A 239 3.71 -4.25 15.06
N ALA A 240 4.42 -3.90 16.13
CA ALA A 240 3.90 -4.05 17.50
C ALA A 240 2.62 -3.24 17.73
N GLN A 241 2.55 -2.02 17.19
CA GLN A 241 1.36 -1.17 17.28
C GLN A 241 0.15 -1.76 16.51
N LEU A 242 0.39 -2.36 15.34
CA LEU A 242 -0.66 -3.05 14.58
C LEU A 242 -1.23 -4.22 15.40
N VAL A 243 -0.37 -5.04 16.02
CA VAL A 243 -0.79 -6.13 16.91
C VAL A 243 -1.57 -5.60 18.11
N GLU A 244 -1.08 -4.54 18.76
CA GLU A 244 -1.77 -3.90 19.89
C GLU A 244 -3.16 -3.37 19.50
N SER A 245 -3.34 -2.99 18.23
CA SER A 245 -4.62 -2.54 17.67
C SER A 245 -5.56 -3.68 17.26
N GLY A 246 -5.15 -4.94 17.47
CA GLY A 246 -5.95 -6.12 17.16
C GLY A 246 -5.72 -6.74 15.79
N VAL A 247 -4.73 -6.26 15.03
CA VAL A 247 -4.35 -6.89 13.76
C VAL A 247 -3.65 -8.23 14.04
N ASP A 248 -4.17 -9.30 13.46
CA ASP A 248 -3.62 -10.66 13.56
C ASP A 248 -3.04 -11.17 12.23
N GLN A 249 -3.44 -10.56 11.11
CA GLN A 249 -2.97 -10.89 9.77
C GLN A 249 -2.45 -9.64 9.06
N VAL A 250 -1.32 -9.78 8.35
CA VAL A 250 -0.74 -8.72 7.53
C VAL A 250 -0.42 -9.24 6.14
N VAL A 251 -0.74 -8.44 5.12
CA VAL A 251 -0.48 -8.76 3.71
C VAL A 251 0.50 -7.74 3.16
N GLU A 252 1.69 -8.21 2.77
CA GLU A 252 2.67 -7.40 2.04
C GLU A 252 2.26 -7.34 0.56
N LEU A 253 1.99 -6.12 0.09
CA LEU A 253 1.61 -5.85 -1.30
C LEU A 253 2.83 -5.36 -2.07
N GLY A 254 3.22 -6.08 -3.11
CA GLY A 254 4.33 -5.72 -3.97
C GLY A 254 5.52 -6.69 -3.90
N PRO A 255 6.66 -6.30 -4.49
CA PRO A 255 7.75 -7.23 -4.78
C PRO A 255 8.63 -7.53 -3.54
N GLY A 256 9.02 -8.79 -3.39
CA GLY A 256 10.24 -9.18 -2.65
C GLY A 256 10.04 -9.88 -1.30
N GLY A 257 8.85 -9.85 -0.70
CA GLY A 257 8.56 -10.61 0.54
C GLY A 257 9.38 -10.17 1.77
N VAL A 258 9.98 -8.98 1.73
CA VAL A 258 10.90 -8.50 2.76
C VAL A 258 10.13 -8.17 4.03
N LEU A 259 9.02 -7.45 3.91
CA LEU A 259 8.21 -7.02 5.06
C LEU A 259 7.56 -8.22 5.74
N THR A 260 7.15 -9.24 4.98
CA THR A 260 6.66 -10.52 5.49
C THR A 260 7.71 -11.21 6.35
N GLY A 261 8.97 -11.24 5.87
CA GLY A 261 10.09 -11.79 6.63
C GLY A 261 10.40 -10.99 7.91
N LEU A 262 10.24 -9.67 7.88
CA LEU A 262 10.39 -8.81 9.06
C LEU A 262 9.25 -9.02 10.06
N ALA A 263 8.00 -9.06 9.59
CA ALA A 263 6.81 -9.28 10.39
C ALA A 263 6.92 -10.59 11.18
N ARG A 264 7.23 -11.70 10.51
CA ARG A 264 7.41 -13.02 11.16
C ARG A 264 8.52 -13.04 12.22
N ARG A 265 9.54 -12.19 12.08
CA ARG A 265 10.64 -12.07 13.06
C ARG A 265 10.27 -11.17 14.23
N ALA A 266 9.54 -10.09 13.96
CA ALA A 266 9.17 -9.10 14.98
C ALA A 266 8.00 -9.58 15.84
N GLU A 267 6.97 -10.11 15.20
CA GLU A 267 5.72 -10.50 15.83
C GLU A 267 5.35 -11.92 15.36
N PRO A 268 5.85 -12.98 16.03
CA PRO A 268 5.56 -14.36 15.64
C PRO A 268 4.08 -14.76 15.71
N SER A 269 3.25 -13.97 16.39
CA SER A 269 1.79 -14.13 16.42
C SER A 269 1.09 -13.60 15.17
N LEU A 270 1.74 -12.72 14.38
CA LEU A 270 1.18 -12.22 13.13
C LEU A 270 1.26 -13.28 12.03
N GLN A 271 0.13 -13.55 11.39
CA GLN A 271 0.09 -14.27 10.14
C GLN A 271 0.46 -13.32 9.00
N ALA A 272 1.70 -13.40 8.54
CA ALA A 272 2.20 -12.56 7.45
C ALA A 272 2.20 -13.30 6.10
N LEU A 273 1.57 -12.68 5.11
CA LEU A 273 1.45 -13.13 3.72
C LEU A 273 2.08 -12.11 2.78
N ALA A 274 2.54 -12.56 1.62
CA ALA A 274 3.03 -11.69 0.55
C ALA A 274 2.23 -11.95 -0.73
N VAL A 275 1.87 -10.89 -1.43
CA VAL A 275 1.32 -10.95 -2.79
C VAL A 275 2.30 -10.23 -3.71
N ALA A 276 3.10 -11.01 -4.43
CA ALA A 276 4.13 -10.50 -5.33
C ALA A 276 3.78 -10.73 -6.81
N THR A 277 3.01 -11.77 -7.10
CA THR A 277 2.51 -12.11 -8.45
C THR A 277 1.00 -12.36 -8.44
N PRO A 278 0.32 -12.36 -9.61
CA PRO A 278 -1.10 -12.69 -9.66
C PRO A 278 -1.43 -14.10 -9.12
N ASP A 279 -0.51 -15.05 -9.24
CA ASP A 279 -0.70 -16.43 -8.74
C ASP A 279 -0.81 -16.48 -7.20
N ASP A 280 -0.32 -15.45 -6.49
CA ASP A 280 -0.42 -15.36 -5.03
C ASP A 280 -1.84 -14.97 -4.56
N LEU A 281 -2.71 -14.48 -5.45
CA LEU A 281 -4.06 -14.01 -5.14
C LEU A 281 -4.98 -15.14 -4.64
N ASP A 282 -4.91 -16.31 -5.28
CA ASP A 282 -5.68 -17.48 -4.85
C ASP A 282 -5.23 -17.95 -3.46
N GLY A 283 -3.91 -17.97 -3.22
CA GLY A 283 -3.34 -18.33 -1.91
C GLY A 283 -3.72 -17.35 -0.80
N LEU A 284 -3.84 -16.06 -1.12
CA LEU A 284 -4.36 -15.06 -0.20
C LEU A 284 -5.80 -15.38 0.20
N LEU A 285 -6.69 -15.65 -0.77
CA LEU A 285 -8.09 -16.00 -0.52
C LEU A 285 -8.24 -17.26 0.33
N GLU A 286 -7.52 -18.33 -0.03
CA GLU A 286 -7.53 -19.59 0.72
C GLU A 286 -7.11 -19.36 2.18
N THR A 287 -6.08 -18.53 2.39
CA THR A 287 -5.58 -18.25 3.74
C THR A 287 -6.57 -17.44 4.56
N LEU A 288 -7.16 -16.40 3.98
CA LEU A 288 -8.15 -15.57 4.67
C LEU A 288 -9.44 -16.35 4.98
N ALA A 289 -9.87 -17.24 4.07
CA ALA A 289 -11.01 -18.13 4.30
C ALA A 289 -10.70 -19.20 5.38
N GLY A 290 -9.47 -19.71 5.42
CA GLY A 290 -9.01 -20.69 6.41
C GLY A 290 -8.72 -20.12 7.80
N GLY A 291 -8.58 -18.80 7.94
CA GLY A 291 -8.27 -18.08 9.18
C GLY A 291 -9.42 -17.94 10.18
N GLY A 292 -10.55 -18.62 9.94
CA GLY A 292 -11.68 -18.68 10.87
C GLY A 292 -11.22 -19.12 12.26
N HIS A 293 -11.26 -18.20 13.22
CA HIS A 293 -11.00 -18.45 14.62
C HIS A 293 -11.69 -19.73 15.10
N ALA A 294 -10.93 -20.61 15.75
CA ALA A 294 -11.50 -21.59 16.66
C ALA A 294 -12.30 -20.83 17.73
N THR A 295 -13.63 -20.80 17.57
CA THR A 295 -14.51 -20.17 18.55
C THR A 295 -14.46 -21.00 19.83
N ASP A 296 -13.84 -20.42 20.86
CA ASP A 296 -13.94 -20.96 22.22
C ASP A 296 -15.43 -21.04 22.58
N GLY A 297 -15.82 -22.24 22.98
CA GLY A 297 -17.21 -22.61 23.18
C GLY A 297 -17.80 -21.87 24.37
N ARG A 298 -18.47 -20.74 24.11
CA ARG A 298 -19.69 -20.22 24.76
C ARG A 298 -19.80 -18.72 24.56
N LEU A 299 -20.69 -18.26 23.68
CA LEU A 299 -21.56 -17.10 23.88
C LEU A 299 -22.79 -17.23 22.95
N PRO A 300 -23.97 -16.68 23.32
CA PRO A 300 -25.26 -17.03 22.73
C PRO A 300 -25.50 -16.38 21.35
N GLN A 301 -26.28 -17.10 20.53
CA GLN A 301 -26.72 -16.78 19.17
C GLN A 301 -27.03 -15.30 18.90
N GLY A 302 -26.24 -14.72 18.00
CA GLY A 302 -26.65 -13.69 17.05
C GLY A 302 -25.83 -13.91 15.78
N GLU A 303 -26.48 -14.17 14.65
CA GLU A 303 -25.78 -14.34 13.37
C GLU A 303 -25.03 -13.06 13.01
N ARG A 304 -23.71 -13.12 12.92
CA ARG A 304 -22.92 -12.09 12.21
C ARG A 304 -22.94 -12.47 10.74
N LEU A 305 -23.81 -11.82 9.97
CA LEU A 305 -23.80 -11.90 8.51
C LEU A 305 -22.82 -10.84 7.99
N HIS A 306 -21.70 -11.27 7.42
CA HIS A 306 -20.84 -10.40 6.63
C HIS A 306 -21.49 -10.23 5.26
N LEU A 307 -22.12 -9.07 5.04
CA LEU A 307 -22.81 -8.74 3.82
C LEU A 307 -22.02 -7.63 3.13
N SER A 308 -21.41 -7.93 1.99
CA SER A 308 -20.69 -6.92 1.20
C SER A 308 -21.66 -6.29 0.20
N GLU A 309 -21.70 -4.96 0.16
CA GLU A 309 -22.52 -4.20 -0.78
C GLU A 309 -21.70 -3.90 -2.05
N ARG A 310 -22.30 -4.12 -3.22
CA ARG A 310 -21.69 -3.86 -4.53
C ARG A 310 -22.57 -2.95 -5.36
N LEU A 311 -21.99 -1.97 -6.02
CA LEU A 311 -22.71 -1.03 -6.89
C LEU A 311 -22.62 -1.48 -8.36
N VAL A 312 -23.74 -1.44 -9.06
CA VAL A 312 -23.79 -1.54 -10.52
C VAL A 312 -23.86 -0.13 -11.07
N LEU A 313 -22.92 0.20 -11.96
CA LEU A 313 -22.77 1.53 -12.52
C LEU A 313 -23.36 1.62 -13.93
N SER A 314 -23.85 2.80 -14.30
CA SER A 314 -24.31 3.08 -15.65
C SER A 314 -23.12 3.11 -16.63
N PRO A 315 -23.12 2.32 -17.72
CA PRO A 315 -22.05 2.32 -18.71
C PRO A 315 -22.14 3.49 -19.69
N ALA A 316 -23.24 4.25 -19.69
CA ALA A 316 -23.48 5.33 -20.64
C ALA A 316 -24.29 6.48 -20.03
N THR A 317 -24.30 7.62 -20.71
CA THR A 317 -25.18 8.74 -20.37
C THR A 317 -26.47 8.65 -21.18
N GLY A 318 -27.63 8.66 -20.52
CA GLY A 318 -28.92 8.51 -21.19
C GLY A 318 -30.08 8.32 -20.22
N VAL A 319 -31.22 7.85 -20.73
CA VAL A 319 -32.42 7.58 -19.93
C VAL A 319 -32.41 6.13 -19.49
N PHE A 320 -32.45 5.89 -18.18
CA PHE A 320 -32.44 4.54 -17.61
C PHE A 320 -33.85 3.93 -17.59
N ALA A 321 -33.93 2.64 -17.94
CA ALA A 321 -35.10 1.81 -17.79
C ALA A 321 -34.68 0.46 -17.18
N PRO A 322 -35.28 0.03 -16.04
CA PRO A 322 -34.94 -1.26 -15.44
C PRO A 322 -35.37 -2.43 -16.36
N ALA A 323 -34.78 -3.59 -16.15
CA ALA A 323 -35.19 -4.82 -16.82
C ALA A 323 -36.67 -5.16 -16.50
N PRO A 324 -37.40 -5.79 -17.43
CA PRO A 324 -38.80 -6.18 -17.21
C PRO A 324 -38.97 -7.07 -15.97
N ALA A 325 -40.06 -6.85 -15.22
CA ALA A 325 -40.41 -7.72 -14.10
C ALA A 325 -40.64 -9.17 -14.59
N GLY A 326 -39.87 -10.11 -14.04
CA GLY A 326 -39.87 -11.53 -14.46
C GLY A 326 -38.54 -12.01 -15.05
N ASP A 327 -37.65 -11.08 -15.46
CA ASP A 327 -36.23 -11.39 -15.61
C ASP A 327 -35.59 -11.31 -14.22
N ALA A 328 -34.84 -12.35 -13.82
CA ALA A 328 -34.29 -12.52 -12.46
C ALA A 328 -33.46 -11.32 -11.95
N ALA A 329 -33.05 -10.42 -12.83
CA ALA A 329 -32.18 -9.28 -12.52
C ALA A 329 -32.86 -7.91 -12.47
N GLY A 330 -34.19 -7.85 -12.62
CA GLY A 330 -34.97 -6.60 -12.53
C GLY A 330 -35.79 -6.42 -11.25
N THR A 331 -35.81 -7.42 -10.36
CA THR A 331 -36.71 -7.44 -9.19
C THR A 331 -35.90 -7.44 -7.90
N GLU A 332 -36.19 -6.50 -7.01
CA GLU A 332 -35.58 -6.43 -5.67
C GLU A 332 -35.82 -7.74 -4.90
N GLY A 333 -34.78 -8.25 -4.26
CA GLY A 333 -34.78 -9.52 -3.53
C GLY A 333 -34.52 -10.75 -4.39
N GLU A 334 -34.32 -10.63 -5.70
CA GLU A 334 -33.88 -11.75 -6.54
C GLU A 334 -32.35 -11.85 -6.61
N VAL A 335 -31.85 -13.05 -6.88
CA VAL A 335 -30.41 -13.29 -7.08
C VAL A 335 -30.03 -12.94 -8.51
N VAL A 336 -29.08 -12.04 -8.65
CA VAL A 336 -28.46 -11.60 -9.90
C VAL A 336 -27.11 -12.30 -10.03
N GLY A 337 -26.81 -12.84 -11.21
CA GLY A 337 -25.50 -13.38 -11.57
C GLY A 337 -24.63 -12.38 -12.35
N VAL A 338 -23.34 -12.70 -12.45
CA VAL A 338 -22.43 -11.99 -13.36
C VAL A 338 -22.94 -12.05 -14.80
N GLY A 339 -23.06 -10.90 -15.43
CA GLY A 339 -23.55 -10.74 -16.80
C GLY A 339 -25.06 -10.54 -16.92
N ASP A 340 -25.83 -10.67 -15.84
CA ASP A 340 -27.27 -10.51 -15.88
C ASP A 340 -27.68 -9.05 -16.12
N LEU A 341 -28.80 -8.87 -16.83
CA LEU A 341 -29.30 -7.56 -17.25
C LEU A 341 -30.07 -6.86 -16.11
N ILE A 342 -29.52 -5.76 -15.61
CA ILE A 342 -30.16 -4.90 -14.60
C ILE A 342 -31.14 -3.92 -15.27
N GLY A 343 -30.80 -3.43 -16.45
CA GLY A 343 -31.59 -2.46 -17.17
C GLY A 343 -30.89 -1.94 -18.42
N ASN A 344 -31.43 -0.87 -18.98
CA ASN A 344 -30.98 -0.29 -20.23
C ASN A 344 -30.88 1.22 -20.11
N VAL A 345 -29.86 1.80 -20.73
CA VAL A 345 -29.71 3.25 -20.87
C VAL A 345 -29.89 3.62 -22.33
N THR A 346 -30.93 4.38 -22.63
CA THR A 346 -31.17 4.89 -23.98
C THR A 346 -30.42 6.21 -24.15
N SER A 347 -29.35 6.18 -24.95
CA SER A 347 -28.50 7.34 -25.26
C SER A 347 -28.74 7.76 -26.71
N GLY A 348 -29.36 8.93 -26.91
CA GLY A 348 -29.89 9.42 -28.20
C GLY A 348 -29.24 8.84 -29.47
N PRO A 349 -28.03 9.26 -29.88
CA PRO A 349 -27.38 8.77 -31.09
C PRO A 349 -26.66 7.41 -30.94
N ALA A 350 -26.40 6.93 -29.72
CA ALA A 350 -25.67 5.68 -29.45
C ALA A 350 -26.60 4.46 -29.28
N GLY A 351 -27.93 4.67 -29.30
CA GLY A 351 -28.91 3.59 -29.16
C GLY A 351 -29.10 3.16 -27.70
N VAL A 352 -29.47 1.89 -27.53
CA VAL A 352 -29.73 1.30 -26.21
C VAL A 352 -28.45 0.60 -25.74
N VAL A 353 -27.97 0.96 -24.54
CA VAL A 353 -26.81 0.33 -23.89
C VAL A 353 -27.29 -0.47 -22.69
N GLU A 354 -26.92 -1.74 -22.63
CA GLU A 354 -27.29 -2.64 -21.53
C GLU A 354 -26.47 -2.34 -20.27
N VAL A 355 -27.15 -2.26 -19.14
CA VAL A 355 -26.54 -2.25 -17.81
C VAL A 355 -26.55 -3.68 -17.29
N ARG A 356 -25.37 -4.27 -17.14
CA ARG A 356 -25.21 -5.65 -16.66
C ARG A 356 -24.44 -5.70 -15.35
N SER A 357 -24.78 -6.65 -14.49
CA SER A 357 -24.06 -6.86 -13.24
C SER A 357 -22.68 -7.47 -13.50
N ALA A 358 -21.65 -6.96 -12.83
CA ALA A 358 -20.33 -7.59 -12.77
C ALA A 358 -20.19 -8.57 -11.58
N PHE A 359 -21.21 -8.67 -10.74
CA PHE A 359 -21.18 -9.42 -9.48
C PHE A 359 -22.38 -10.35 -9.35
N THR A 360 -22.20 -11.45 -8.62
CA THR A 360 -23.32 -12.30 -8.18
C THR A 360 -23.79 -11.86 -6.80
N GLY A 361 -25.08 -11.58 -6.62
CA GLY A 361 -25.62 -11.15 -5.32
C GLY A 361 -27.14 -10.93 -5.34
N TRP A 362 -27.70 -10.63 -4.18
CA TRP A 362 -29.10 -10.25 -4.02
C TRP A 362 -29.29 -8.81 -4.47
N LEU A 363 -30.19 -8.55 -5.41
CA LEU A 363 -30.53 -7.18 -5.81
C LEU A 363 -31.26 -6.49 -4.66
N MET A 364 -30.60 -5.52 -4.02
CA MET A 364 -31.18 -4.82 -2.87
C MET A 364 -31.96 -3.57 -3.28
N GLY A 365 -31.76 -3.08 -4.50
CA GLY A 365 -32.60 -2.03 -5.06
C GLY A 365 -32.01 -1.38 -6.29
N ILE A 366 -32.91 -0.80 -7.08
CA ILE A 366 -32.56 0.13 -8.16
C ILE A 366 -32.52 1.53 -7.56
N MET A 367 -31.39 2.21 -7.72
CA MET A 367 -31.10 3.53 -7.12
C MET A 367 -31.61 4.69 -7.98
N VAL A 368 -32.09 4.40 -9.19
CA VAL A 368 -32.49 5.37 -10.21
C VAL A 368 -33.93 5.10 -10.64
N MET A 369 -34.74 6.14 -10.72
CA MET A 369 -36.14 5.99 -11.10
C MET A 369 -36.26 5.63 -12.60
N PRO A 370 -37.22 4.78 -13.00
CA PRO A 370 -37.49 4.52 -14.42
C PRO A 370 -37.77 5.83 -15.17
N GLY A 371 -37.05 6.07 -16.26
CA GLY A 371 -37.15 7.31 -17.05
C GLY A 371 -36.24 8.45 -16.57
N GLU A 372 -35.49 8.26 -15.49
CA GLU A 372 -34.51 9.22 -15.01
C GLU A 372 -33.25 9.21 -15.90
N ARG A 373 -32.62 10.39 -16.03
CA ARG A 373 -31.40 10.55 -16.81
C ARG A 373 -30.19 10.26 -15.92
N VAL A 374 -29.32 9.37 -16.39
CA VAL A 374 -28.08 8.97 -15.72
C VAL A 374 -26.85 9.38 -16.52
N THR A 375 -25.72 9.58 -15.84
CA THR A 375 -24.40 9.75 -16.46
C THR A 375 -23.60 8.46 -16.44
N THR A 376 -22.58 8.34 -17.28
CA THR A 376 -21.61 7.23 -17.22
C THR A 376 -20.95 7.19 -15.84
N GLY A 377 -20.83 6.01 -15.24
CA GLY A 377 -20.28 5.80 -13.90
C GLY A 377 -21.26 6.06 -12.75
N GLN A 378 -22.47 6.58 -13.02
CA GLN A 378 -23.48 6.80 -11.98
C GLN A 378 -24.01 5.45 -11.45
N PRO A 379 -24.06 5.23 -10.13
CA PRO A 379 -24.71 4.05 -9.56
C PRO A 379 -26.19 3.96 -9.95
N VAL A 380 -26.60 2.80 -10.48
CA VAL A 380 -27.99 2.55 -10.90
C VAL A 380 -28.66 1.45 -10.09
N ALA A 381 -27.89 0.55 -9.50
CA ALA A 381 -28.38 -0.50 -8.62
C ALA A 381 -27.33 -0.88 -7.60
N TRP A 382 -27.75 -1.54 -6.52
CA TRP A 382 -26.85 -2.10 -5.54
C TRP A 382 -27.26 -3.52 -5.17
N LEU A 383 -26.24 -4.34 -4.95
CA LEU A 383 -26.32 -5.77 -4.69
C LEU A 383 -25.75 -6.05 -3.30
N GLN A 384 -26.33 -7.01 -2.61
CA GLN A 384 -25.77 -7.58 -1.40
C GLN A 384 -25.23 -8.97 -1.72
N THR A 385 -23.92 -9.12 -1.64
CA THR A 385 -23.27 -10.40 -1.88
C THR A 385 -23.11 -11.12 -0.55
N THR A 386 -23.61 -12.35 -0.46
CA THR A 386 -23.21 -13.24 0.64
C THR A 386 -21.78 -13.66 0.34
N GLY A 387 -20.83 -13.34 1.23
CA GLY A 387 -19.48 -13.90 1.13
C GLY A 387 -19.60 -15.41 0.96
N ALA A 388 -18.98 -15.96 -0.09
CA ALA A 388 -18.94 -17.40 -0.27
C ALA A 388 -18.21 -17.99 0.94
N ALA A 389 -18.92 -18.85 1.68
CA ALA A 389 -18.40 -19.56 2.85
C ALA A 389 -17.34 -20.60 2.49
#